data_AF-A0A0Q7SRC3-F1
#
_entry.id   AF-A0A0Q7SRC3-F1
#
_cell.length_a   1.000
_cell.length_b   1.000
_cell.length_c   1.000
_cell.angle_alpha   90.00
_cell.angle_beta   90.00
_cell.angle_gamma   90.00
#
_symmetry.space_group_name_H-M   'P 1'
#
loop_
_entity.id
_entity.type
_entity.pdbx_description
1 polymer ?
#
loop_
_entity_poly.entity_id
_entity_poly.type
_entity_poly.pdbx_seq_one_letter_code
_entity_poly.pdbx_strand_id
1 'polypeptide(L)'
;MQTDPSTADLDGAIAPMPLLAAAELQDHLMTVTNDLERLQRLLDDAGETLSTHFYSASNQAMSLLSGTDGSPVSQGLQQIMQDIAGAITALQFHDMATQLIAHTSQRLRNCADQLARDTFGADDEDGAAVVEIAPLRPNPVTQDEMDAGSIELF
;
A
#
# COMPACT_ATOMS: atom_id res chain seq x y z
N MET A 1 -13.53 -13.63 58.71
CA MET A 1 -13.06 -14.74 57.87
C MET A 1 -13.39 -14.36 56.44
N GLN A 2 -12.39 -14.51 55.57
CA GLN A 2 -12.23 -13.97 54.23
C GLN A 2 -12.87 -14.90 53.17
N THR A 3 -12.86 -14.47 51.90
CA THR A 3 -13.19 -15.19 50.63
C THR A 3 -14.68 -15.34 50.30
N ASP A 4 -15.20 -15.08 49.10
CA ASP A 4 -14.71 -14.50 47.83
C ASP A 4 -15.98 -14.23 46.97
N PRO A 5 -16.13 -13.11 46.25
CA PRO A 5 -17.16 -13.03 45.22
C PRO A 5 -16.76 -13.95 44.06
N SER A 6 -17.61 -14.96 43.83
CA SER A 6 -17.59 -15.83 42.64
C SER A 6 -17.18 -15.03 41.42
N THR A 7 -16.00 -15.32 40.90
CA THR A 7 -15.54 -14.97 39.57
C THR A 7 -16.66 -15.33 38.61
N ALA A 8 -17.36 -14.31 38.11
CA ALA A 8 -18.26 -14.48 36.99
C ALA A 8 -17.38 -14.92 35.83
N ASP A 9 -17.53 -16.19 35.45
CA ASP A 9 -16.96 -16.75 34.24
C ASP A 9 -17.38 -15.86 33.06
N LEU A 10 -16.49 -14.96 32.66
CA LEU A 10 -16.49 -14.34 31.34
C LEU A 10 -15.92 -15.35 30.35
N ASP A 11 -16.41 -16.59 30.38
CA ASP A 11 -16.20 -17.54 29.29
C ASP A 11 -17.20 -17.17 28.20
N GLY A 12 -16.93 -16.03 27.56
CA GLY A 12 -17.65 -15.57 26.39
C GLY A 12 -17.35 -16.53 25.26
N ALA A 13 -18.08 -17.65 25.22
CA ALA A 13 -18.04 -18.62 24.15
C ALA A 13 -18.24 -17.86 22.83
N ILE A 14 -17.15 -17.68 22.08
CA ILE A 14 -17.18 -17.13 20.74
C ILE A 14 -17.98 -18.14 19.92
N ALA A 15 -19.24 -17.84 19.63
CA ALA A 15 -20.06 -18.69 18.80
C ALA A 15 -19.38 -18.81 17.42
N PRO A 16 -19.20 -20.02 16.88
CA PRO A 16 -18.57 -20.19 15.59
C PRO A 16 -19.35 -19.43 14.51
N MET A 17 -18.63 -18.73 13.62
CA MET A 17 -19.24 -17.98 12.53
C MET A 17 -20.05 -18.96 11.64
N PRO A 18 -21.29 -18.61 11.23
CA PRO A 18 -22.04 -19.44 10.29
C PRO A 18 -21.27 -19.63 8.97
N LEU A 19 -21.23 -20.87 8.45
CA LEU A 19 -20.49 -21.24 7.24
C LEU A 19 -20.78 -20.30 6.05
N LEU A 20 -22.06 -19.97 5.83
CA LEU A 20 -22.47 -19.07 4.75
C LEU A 20 -21.89 -17.66 4.93
N ALA A 21 -21.88 -17.14 6.15
CA ALA A 21 -21.31 -15.82 6.45
C ALA A 21 -19.79 -15.81 6.29
N ALA A 22 -19.11 -16.91 6.64
CA ALA A 22 -17.68 -17.06 6.42
C ALA A 22 -17.32 -17.13 4.93
N ALA A 23 -18.10 -17.86 4.13
CA ALA A 23 -17.94 -17.92 2.68
C ALA A 23 -18.14 -16.54 2.02
N GLU A 24 -19.21 -15.83 2.39
CA GLU A 24 -19.46 -14.47 1.90
C GLU A 24 -18.33 -13.51 2.29
N LEU A 25 -17.84 -13.56 3.53
CA LEU A 25 -16.74 -12.72 3.98
C LEU A 25 -15.44 -13.04 3.22
N GLN A 26 -15.13 -14.32 3.00
CA GLN A 26 -13.97 -14.74 2.23
C GLN A 26 -14.05 -14.20 0.79
N ASP A 27 -15.21 -14.30 0.14
CA ASP A 27 -15.41 -13.81 -1.24
C ASP A 27 -15.25 -12.28 -1.32
N HIS A 28 -15.78 -11.54 -0.34
CA HIS A 28 -15.56 -10.09 -0.26
C HIS A 28 -14.07 -9.74 -0.07
N LEU A 29 -13.35 -10.44 0.82
CA LEU A 29 -11.92 -10.22 1.02
C LEU A 29 -11.11 -10.51 -0.26
N MET A 30 -11.47 -11.56 -0.99
CA MET A 30 -10.87 -11.89 -2.27
C MET A 30 -11.15 -10.81 -3.33
N THR A 31 -12.40 -10.33 -3.41
CA THR A 31 -12.78 -9.23 -4.32
C THR A 31 -11.97 -7.96 -4.02
N VAL A 32 -11.90 -7.54 -2.75
CA VAL A 32 -11.12 -6.37 -2.34
C VAL A 32 -9.64 -6.55 -2.67
N THR A 33 -9.08 -7.75 -2.48
CA THR A 33 -7.67 -8.01 -2.81
C THR A 33 -7.41 -7.86 -4.32
N ASN A 34 -8.30 -8.38 -5.17
CA ASN A 34 -8.19 -8.19 -6.63
C ASN A 34 -8.32 -6.71 -7.04
N ASP A 35 -9.21 -5.96 -6.39
CA ASP A 35 -9.37 -4.53 -6.65
C ASP A 35 -8.14 -3.73 -6.22
N LEU A 36 -7.50 -4.08 -5.11
CA LEU A 36 -6.24 -3.46 -4.67
C LEU A 36 -5.09 -3.78 -5.63
N GLU A 37 -4.97 -5.02 -6.12
CA GLU A 37 -3.99 -5.39 -7.15
C GLU A 37 -4.22 -4.64 -8.47
N ARG A 38 -5.48 -4.38 -8.83
CA ARG A 38 -5.83 -3.54 -9.99
C ARG A 38 -5.51 -2.07 -9.76
N LEU A 39 -5.83 -1.54 -8.58
CA LEU A 39 -5.52 -0.16 -8.19
C LEU A 39 -4.01 0.07 -8.20
N GLN A 40 -3.23 -0.86 -7.66
CA GLN A 40 -1.77 -0.82 -7.68
C GLN A 40 -1.24 -0.67 -9.12
N ARG A 41 -1.69 -1.51 -10.05
CA ARG A 41 -1.26 -1.43 -11.47
C ARG A 41 -1.64 -0.10 -12.12
N LEU A 42 -2.86 0.39 -11.87
CA LEU A 42 -3.31 1.69 -12.41
C LEU A 42 -2.47 2.85 -11.87
N LEU A 43 -2.07 2.76 -10.60
CA LEU A 43 -1.19 3.71 -9.97
C LEU A 43 0.19 3.62 -10.61
N ASP A 44 0.81 2.44 -10.69
CA ASP A 44 2.15 2.25 -11.26
C ASP A 44 2.23 2.81 -12.70
N ASP A 45 1.24 2.49 -13.55
CA ASP A 45 1.13 3.00 -14.93
C ASP A 45 1.03 4.54 -14.96
N ALA A 46 0.26 5.14 -14.06
CA ALA A 46 0.10 6.58 -13.95
C ALA A 46 1.39 7.26 -13.45
N GLY A 47 2.08 6.65 -12.49
CA GLY A 47 3.37 7.10 -11.96
C GLY A 47 4.45 7.11 -13.04
N GLU A 48 4.57 6.02 -13.81
CA GLU A 48 5.51 5.92 -14.94
C GLU A 48 5.20 6.96 -16.02
N THR A 49 3.92 7.15 -16.34
CA THR A 49 3.47 8.16 -17.31
C THR A 49 3.84 9.56 -16.87
N LEU A 50 3.57 9.92 -15.61
CA LEU A 50 3.92 11.23 -15.04
C LEU A 50 5.43 11.47 -15.05
N SER A 51 6.21 10.48 -14.61
CA SER A 51 7.68 10.52 -14.63
C SER A 51 8.21 10.80 -16.04
N THR A 52 7.69 10.08 -17.04
CA THR A 52 8.04 10.29 -18.46
C THR A 52 7.71 11.71 -18.93
N HIS A 53 6.54 12.23 -18.57
CA HIS A 53 6.15 13.61 -18.92
C HIS A 53 7.05 14.65 -18.27
N PHE A 54 7.42 14.47 -16.99
CA PHE A 54 8.32 15.38 -16.30
C PHE A 54 9.73 15.37 -16.89
N TYR A 55 10.31 14.20 -17.20
CA TYR A 55 11.60 14.15 -17.88
C TYR A 55 11.56 14.79 -19.28
N SER A 56 10.50 14.55 -20.05
CA SER A 56 10.31 15.19 -21.36
C SER A 56 10.21 16.71 -21.25
N ALA A 57 9.42 17.22 -20.29
CA ALA A 57 9.28 18.64 -20.03
C ALA A 57 10.60 19.28 -19.58
N SER A 58 11.37 18.59 -18.72
CA SER A 58 12.69 19.05 -18.27
C SER A 58 13.67 19.18 -19.43
N ASN A 59 13.74 18.18 -20.31
CA ASN A 59 14.60 18.19 -21.49
C ASN A 59 14.23 19.34 -22.45
N GLN A 60 12.92 19.57 -22.66
CA GLN A 60 12.44 20.69 -23.49
C GLN A 60 12.81 22.04 -22.87
N ALA A 61 12.62 22.21 -21.57
CA ALA A 61 12.99 23.44 -20.87
C ALA A 61 14.50 23.71 -20.97
N MET A 62 15.33 22.68 -20.78
CA MET A 62 16.79 22.78 -20.90
C MET A 62 17.24 23.15 -22.33
N SER A 63 16.59 22.58 -23.35
CA SER A 63 16.85 22.92 -24.75
C SER A 63 16.52 24.38 -25.06
N LEU A 64 15.44 24.91 -24.50
CA LEU A 64 15.05 26.32 -24.68
C LEU A 64 15.97 27.27 -23.90
N LEU A 65 16.41 26.85 -22.71
CA LEU A 65 17.31 27.64 -21.86
C LEU A 65 18.66 27.86 -22.54
N SER A 66 19.18 26.83 -23.22
CA SER A 66 20.45 26.88 -23.96
C SER A 66 20.48 27.92 -25.09
N GLY A 67 19.32 28.40 -25.55
CA GLY A 67 19.18 29.42 -26.60
C GLY A 67 18.81 30.81 -26.10
N THR A 68 18.64 31.01 -24.80
CA THR A 68 18.07 32.24 -24.21
C THR A 68 18.98 32.85 -23.14
N ASP A 69 20.17 33.31 -23.50
CA ASP A 69 21.11 33.89 -22.52
C ASP A 69 20.64 35.27 -22.01
N GLY A 70 20.56 35.43 -20.68
CA GLY A 70 20.29 36.70 -20.00
C GLY A 70 18.89 37.31 -20.16
N SER A 71 17.95 36.61 -20.81
CA SER A 71 16.57 37.10 -21.02
C SER A 71 15.63 36.75 -19.85
N PRO A 72 14.55 37.49 -19.59
CA PRO A 72 13.54 37.10 -18.59
C PRO A 72 12.89 35.73 -18.87
N VAL A 73 12.93 35.26 -20.13
CA VAL A 73 12.48 33.91 -20.51
C VAL A 73 13.36 32.83 -19.87
N SER A 74 14.66 33.11 -19.68
CA SER A 74 15.59 32.15 -19.07
C SER A 74 15.28 31.92 -17.59
N GLN A 75 14.91 32.98 -16.86
CA GLN A 75 14.47 32.88 -15.46
C GLN A 75 13.17 32.09 -15.33
N GLY A 76 12.19 32.32 -16.22
CA GLY A 76 10.95 31.54 -16.25
C GLY A 76 11.18 30.06 -16.52
N LEU A 77 12.09 29.73 -17.45
CA LEU A 77 12.47 28.35 -17.75
C LEU A 77 13.20 27.66 -16.58
N GLN A 78 14.07 28.38 -15.88
CA GLN A 78 14.72 27.87 -14.67
C GLN A 78 13.71 27.56 -13.57
N GLN A 79 12.68 28.41 -13.39
CA GLN A 79 11.61 28.13 -12.43
C GLN A 79 10.80 26.88 -12.81
N ILE A 80 10.44 26.73 -14.08
CA ILE A 80 9.75 25.53 -14.58
C ILE A 80 10.59 24.27 -14.31
N MET A 81 11.91 24.33 -14.51
CA MET A 81 12.79 23.19 -14.20
C MET A 81 12.81 22.84 -12.71
N GLN A 82 12.75 23.83 -11.82
CA GLN A 82 12.65 23.61 -10.37
C GLN A 82 11.31 22.96 -10.01
N ASP A 83 10.20 23.46 -10.56
CA ASP A 83 8.86 22.90 -10.32
C ASP A 83 8.77 21.44 -10.81
N ILE A 84 9.38 21.13 -11.95
CA ILE A 84 9.46 19.77 -12.49
C ILE A 84 10.29 18.86 -11.56
N ALA A 85 11.43 19.33 -11.05
CA ALA A 85 12.24 18.57 -10.10
C ALA A 85 11.48 18.30 -8.79
N GLY A 86 10.73 19.29 -8.31
CA GLY A 86 9.83 19.15 -7.16
C GLY A 86 8.74 18.09 -7.41
N ALA A 87 8.14 18.09 -8.61
CA ALA A 87 7.12 17.10 -8.97
C ALA A 87 7.69 15.67 -9.09
N ILE A 88 8.90 15.49 -9.64
CA ILE A 88 9.59 14.19 -9.67
C ILE A 88 9.89 13.71 -8.23
N THR A 89 10.29 14.62 -7.35
CA THR A 89 10.51 14.29 -5.93
C THR A 89 9.20 13.89 -5.25
N ALA A 90 8.09 14.59 -5.53
CA ALA A 90 6.78 14.24 -5.01
C ALA A 90 6.27 12.88 -5.51
N LEU A 91 6.70 12.42 -6.70
CA LEU A 91 6.44 11.05 -7.15
C LEU A 91 7.06 10.00 -6.22
N GLN A 92 8.00 10.32 -5.32
CA GLN A 92 8.48 9.35 -4.32
C GLN A 92 7.39 8.95 -3.30
N PHE A 93 6.36 9.79 -3.11
CA PHE A 93 5.17 9.41 -2.32
C PHE A 93 4.34 8.33 -3.01
N HIS A 94 4.45 8.20 -4.33
CA HIS A 94 3.82 7.14 -5.10
C HIS A 94 4.35 5.77 -4.67
N ASP A 95 5.67 5.63 -4.62
CA ASP A 95 6.32 4.37 -4.24
C ASP A 95 5.91 3.95 -2.82
N MET A 96 5.80 4.91 -1.90
CA MET A 96 5.30 4.65 -0.54
C MET A 96 3.82 4.21 -0.52
N ALA A 97 2.97 4.82 -1.35
CA ALA A 97 1.57 4.45 -1.46
C ALA A 97 1.40 3.03 -2.05
N THR A 98 2.15 2.71 -3.11
CA THR A 98 2.16 1.38 -3.73
C THR A 98 2.62 0.30 -2.74
N GLN A 99 3.62 0.57 -1.90
CA GLN A 99 4.04 -0.35 -0.83
C GLN A 99 2.94 -0.60 0.21
N LEU A 100 2.22 0.44 0.63
CA LEU A 100 1.09 0.31 1.57
C LEU A 100 -0.06 -0.51 0.98
N ILE A 101 -0.36 -0.32 -0.31
CA ILE A 101 -1.38 -1.11 -1.01
C ILE A 101 -0.96 -2.58 -1.07
N ALA A 102 0.28 -2.88 -1.47
CA ALA A 102 0.80 -4.24 -1.54
C ALA A 102 0.73 -4.96 -0.18
N HIS A 103 1.15 -4.29 0.89
CA HIS A 103 1.05 -4.83 2.26
C HIS A 103 -0.39 -5.07 2.69
N THR A 104 -1.29 -4.13 2.39
CA THR A 104 -2.72 -4.27 2.69
C THR A 104 -3.33 -5.46 1.96
N SER A 105 -3.02 -5.63 0.66
CA SER A 105 -3.43 -6.78 -0.13
C SER A 105 -2.95 -8.10 0.49
N GLN A 106 -1.69 -8.17 0.90
CA GLN A 106 -1.13 -9.39 1.50
C GLN A 106 -1.81 -9.73 2.84
N ARG A 107 -2.10 -8.71 3.66
CA ARG A 107 -2.84 -8.91 4.91
C ARG A 107 -4.27 -9.39 4.69
N LEU A 108 -4.98 -8.81 3.73
CA LEU A 108 -6.35 -9.22 3.42
C LEU A 108 -6.40 -10.63 2.83
N ARG A 109 -5.45 -10.99 1.97
CA ARG A 109 -5.29 -12.35 1.44
C ARG A 109 -5.04 -13.36 2.55
N ASN A 110 -4.11 -13.06 3.46
CA ASN A 110 -3.86 -13.91 4.62
C ASN A 110 -5.10 -14.06 5.53
N CYS A 111 -5.90 -13.00 5.72
CA CYS A 111 -7.18 -13.12 6.43
C CYS A 111 -8.16 -14.05 5.71
N ALA A 112 -8.27 -13.95 4.38
CA ALA A 112 -9.13 -14.82 3.59
C ALA A 112 -8.69 -16.28 3.68
N ASP A 113 -7.38 -16.56 3.61
CA ASP A 113 -6.82 -17.90 3.69
C ASP A 113 -6.99 -18.52 5.09
N GLN A 114 -6.83 -17.73 6.16
CA GLN A 114 -7.11 -18.18 7.52
C GLN A 114 -8.59 -18.52 7.71
N LEU A 115 -9.49 -17.62 7.25
CA LEU A 115 -10.93 -17.87 7.30
C LEU A 115 -11.30 -19.14 6.53
N ALA A 116 -10.65 -19.37 5.38
CA ALA A 116 -10.86 -20.55 4.58
C ALA A 116 -10.47 -21.83 5.33
N ARG A 117 -9.26 -21.86 5.88
CA ARG A 117 -8.73 -22.99 6.63
C ARG A 117 -9.60 -23.30 7.85
N ASP A 118 -9.94 -22.28 8.63
CA ASP A 118 -10.63 -22.45 9.91
C ASP A 118 -12.11 -22.83 9.72
N THR A 119 -12.70 -22.51 8.56
CA THR A 119 -14.13 -22.78 8.27
C THR A 119 -14.34 -24.01 7.39
N PHE A 120 -13.50 -24.21 6.35
CA PHE A 120 -13.67 -25.28 5.36
C PHE A 120 -12.71 -26.45 5.55
N GLY A 121 -11.58 -26.25 6.24
CA GLY A 121 -10.52 -27.25 6.38
C GLY A 121 -10.71 -28.26 7.54
N ALA A 122 -11.84 -28.24 8.25
CA ALA A 122 -12.09 -29.13 9.39
C ALA A 122 -12.43 -30.58 8.99
N ASP A 123 -12.88 -30.81 7.74
CA ASP A 123 -13.33 -32.13 7.23
C ASP A 123 -12.48 -32.69 6.06
N ASP A 124 -11.42 -31.99 5.63
CA ASP A 124 -10.59 -32.45 4.51
C ASP A 124 -9.52 -33.47 4.96
N GLU A 125 -9.73 -34.74 4.61
CA GLU A 125 -8.72 -35.82 4.70
C GLU A 125 -7.47 -35.56 3.82
N ASP A 126 -7.48 -34.54 2.95
CA ASP A 126 -6.49 -34.29 1.90
C ASP A 126 -5.41 -33.22 2.25
N GLY A 127 -5.36 -32.78 3.51
CA GLY A 127 -4.27 -31.96 4.04
C GLY A 127 -4.59 -30.48 4.18
N ALA A 128 -4.14 -29.89 5.30
CA ALA A 128 -4.43 -28.51 5.67
C ALA A 128 -3.94 -27.51 4.60
N ALA A 129 -4.82 -26.59 4.18
CA ALA A 129 -4.46 -25.47 3.33
C ALA A 129 -3.29 -24.69 3.97
N VAL A 130 -2.17 -24.63 3.24
CA VAL A 130 -0.97 -23.89 3.69
C VAL A 130 -1.29 -22.41 3.60
N VAL A 131 -1.53 -21.79 4.75
CA VAL A 131 -1.69 -20.34 4.86
C VAL A 131 -0.32 -19.69 4.89
N GLU A 132 -0.06 -18.79 3.95
CA GLU A 132 1.18 -18.00 3.94
C GLU A 132 1.28 -17.17 5.22
N ILE A 133 2.47 -17.07 5.81
CA ILE A 133 2.68 -16.32 7.05
C ILE A 133 2.39 -14.84 6.77
N ALA A 134 1.53 -14.22 7.59
CA ALA A 134 1.19 -12.82 7.48
C ALA A 134 2.46 -11.94 7.54
N PRO A 135 2.46 -10.76 6.87
CA PRO A 135 3.55 -9.81 6.99
C PRO A 135 3.89 -9.53 8.46
N LEU A 136 5.13 -9.83 8.86
CA LEU A 136 5.56 -9.79 10.26
C LEU A 136 5.58 -8.37 10.86
N ARG A 137 5.59 -7.34 10.00
CA ARG A 137 5.61 -5.94 10.44
C ARG A 137 4.22 -5.30 10.32
N PRO A 138 3.68 -4.74 11.41
CA PRO A 138 2.36 -4.11 11.41
C PRO A 138 2.32 -2.84 10.54
N ASN A 139 3.45 -2.13 10.43
CA ASN A 139 3.62 -0.96 9.58
C ASN A 139 4.79 -1.19 8.61
N PRO A 140 4.53 -1.31 7.29
CA PRO A 140 5.57 -1.56 6.30
C PRO A 140 6.37 -0.29 5.96
N VAL A 141 5.86 0.90 6.31
CA VAL A 141 6.50 2.18 6.03
C VAL A 141 6.78 2.90 7.35
N THR A 142 8.05 2.94 7.74
CA THR A 142 8.60 3.91 8.69
C THR A 142 9.61 4.75 7.93
N GLN A 143 9.47 6.09 7.94
CA GLN A 143 10.41 7.01 7.28
C GLN A 143 11.87 6.73 7.68
N ASP A 144 12.10 6.18 8.88
CA ASP A 144 13.42 5.85 9.43
C ASP A 144 14.20 4.76 8.66
N GLU A 145 13.56 3.96 7.80
CA GLU A 145 14.25 2.89 7.03
C GLU A 145 14.61 3.30 5.59
N MET A 146 14.09 4.43 5.13
CA MET A 146 14.44 5.03 3.86
C MET A 146 15.46 6.12 4.14
N ASP A 147 16.75 5.84 3.95
CA ASP A 147 17.82 6.84 3.84
C ASP A 147 17.64 7.68 2.54
N ALA A 148 16.45 8.24 2.38
CA ALA A 148 16.12 9.28 1.44
C ALA A 148 16.21 10.57 2.25
N GLY A 149 17.36 11.23 2.15
CA GLY A 149 17.70 12.45 2.86
C GLY A 149 16.49 13.39 3.00
N SER A 150 16.32 13.90 4.21
CA SER A 150 15.29 14.85 4.63
C SER A 150 14.73 15.69 3.47
N ILE A 151 13.43 15.54 3.21
CA ILE A 151 12.72 16.51 2.37
C ILE A 151 12.68 17.82 3.17
N GLU A 152 13.58 18.75 2.87
CA GLU A 152 13.43 20.15 3.28
C GLU A 152 12.20 20.69 2.55
N LEU A 153 11.08 20.76 3.30
CA LEU A 153 9.95 21.61 2.95
C LEU A 153 10.41 23.05 3.16
N PHE A 154 10.80 23.74 2.07
CA PHE A 154 10.92 25.20 2.05
C PHE A 154 9.52 25.84 2.02
#